data_AF-A0A498FYL6-F1
#
_entry.id   AF-A0A498FYL6-F1
#
_cell.length_a   1.000
_cell.length_b   1.000
_cell.length_c   1.000
_cell.angle_alpha   90.00
_cell.angle_beta   90.00
_cell.angle_gamma   90.00
#
_symmetry.space_group_name_H-M   'P 1'
#
loop_
_entity.id
_entity.type
_entity.pdbx_description
1 polymer ?
#
loop_
_entity_poly.entity_id
_entity_poly.type
_entity_poly.pdbx_seq_one_letter_code
_entity_poly.pdbx_strand_id
1 'polypeptide(L)'
;ELRQFNGGGQGNVGIIDRRFSGSNVTVTVKNYGDAPATRSLELGGVTRQVQLDAGDVATETLPVPTGGGRISLSQGDDLPTDNTLYVAAPEDASVDVLVLTTDENQFLTTALSVIPEVSLTVDNPPTTVSRKYDVIIYSNVTPDRL
;
A
#
# COMPACT_ATOMS: atom_id res chain seq x y z
N GLU A 1 33.46 4.37 -19.76
CA GLU A 1 32.77 4.87 -20.96
C GLU A 1 31.27 4.83 -20.72
N LEU A 2 30.55 5.90 -21.05
CA LEU A 2 29.09 5.90 -21.07
C LEU A 2 28.65 5.39 -22.45
N ARG A 3 27.81 4.35 -22.49
CA ARG A 3 27.20 3.83 -23.72
C ARG A 3 25.72 4.17 -23.69
N GLN A 4 25.24 4.78 -24.76
CA GLN A 4 23.81 4.98 -24.97
C GLN A 4 23.24 3.67 -25.51
N PHE A 5 22.47 2.97 -24.68
CA PHE A 5 21.66 1.85 -25.12
C PHE A 5 20.51 2.42 -25.97
N ASN A 6 20.17 1.75 -27.07
CA ASN A 6 19.15 2.19 -28.04
C ASN A 6 17.74 2.22 -27.41
N GLY A 7 17.50 3.18 -26.51
CA GLY A 7 16.28 3.26 -25.72
C GLY A 7 15.95 1.98 -24.95
N GLY A 8 16.95 1.22 -24.44
CA GLY A 8 16.73 -0.05 -23.73
C GLY A 8 16.52 -1.29 -24.61
N GLY A 9 16.68 -1.17 -25.94
CA GLY A 9 16.47 -2.28 -26.88
C GLY A 9 15.02 -2.41 -27.37
N GLN A 10 14.77 -3.24 -28.38
CA GLN A 10 13.45 -3.38 -29.02
C GLN A 10 12.37 -3.98 -28.11
N GLY A 11 12.77 -4.59 -26.99
CA GLY A 11 11.89 -5.17 -25.99
C GLY A 11 11.75 -4.34 -24.71
N ASN A 12 12.19 -3.07 -24.71
CA ASN A 12 12.21 -2.23 -23.52
C ASN A 12 10.80 -1.99 -22.98
N VAL A 13 10.52 -2.53 -21.80
CA VAL A 13 9.27 -2.28 -21.08
C VAL A 13 9.63 -2.04 -19.63
N GLY A 14 9.29 -0.86 -19.11
CA GLY A 14 9.76 -0.41 -17.80
C GLY A 14 8.69 0.25 -16.95
N ILE A 15 8.88 0.21 -15.64
CA ILE A 15 8.09 0.95 -14.65
C ILE A 15 8.51 2.42 -14.70
N ILE A 16 7.56 3.32 -14.97
CA ILE A 16 7.83 4.75 -15.15
C ILE A 16 7.27 5.63 -14.03
N ASP A 17 6.26 5.15 -13.29
CA ASP A 17 5.65 5.91 -12.20
C ASP A 17 4.94 5.02 -11.19
N ARG A 18 4.65 5.58 -10.00
CA ARG A 18 3.87 4.96 -8.93
C ARG A 18 3.04 5.97 -8.17
N ARG A 19 1.83 5.56 -7.78
CA ARG A 19 0.94 6.33 -6.90
C ARG A 19 0.37 5.44 -5.81
N PHE A 20 0.24 5.99 -4.60
CA PHE A 20 -0.35 5.30 -3.46
C PHE A 20 -1.78 5.78 -3.18
N SER A 21 -2.66 4.87 -2.78
CA SER A 21 -4.02 5.17 -2.31
C SER A 21 -4.49 4.09 -1.33
N GLY A 22 -4.74 4.49 -0.08
CA GLY A 22 -4.99 3.54 1.01
C GLY A 22 -3.85 2.52 1.13
N SER A 23 -4.20 1.24 1.22
CA SER A 23 -3.25 0.12 1.26
C SER A 23 -2.80 -0.39 -0.12
N ASN A 24 -2.97 0.40 -1.18
CA ASN A 24 -2.65 -0.01 -2.55
C ASN A 24 -1.63 0.89 -3.23
N VAL A 25 -0.90 0.31 -4.18
CA VAL A 25 -0.01 1.01 -5.11
C VAL A 25 -0.48 0.78 -6.54
N THR A 26 -0.68 1.87 -7.28
CA THR A 26 -0.88 1.87 -8.72
C THR A 26 0.47 2.12 -9.40
N VAL A 27 0.89 1.21 -10.25
CA VAL A 27 2.15 1.25 -10.99
C VAL A 27 1.84 1.57 -12.44
N THR A 28 2.61 2.48 -13.04
CA THR A 28 2.53 2.79 -14.47
C THR A 28 3.70 2.14 -15.19
N VAL A 29 3.39 1.38 -16.25
CA VAL A 29 4.36 0.68 -17.08
C VAL A 29 4.26 1.20 -18.50
N LYS A 30 5.40 1.36 -19.17
CA LYS A 30 5.49 1.80 -20.56
C LYS A 30 6.22 0.79 -21.40
N ASN A 31 5.66 0.46 -22.56
CA ASN A 31 6.37 -0.22 -23.63
C ASN A 31 7.06 0.81 -24.52
N TYR A 32 8.38 0.78 -24.59
CA TYR A 32 9.18 1.64 -25.47
C TYR A 32 9.49 0.98 -26.82
N GLY A 33 9.16 -0.31 -26.97
CA GLY A 33 9.39 -1.08 -28.19
C GLY A 33 8.34 -0.85 -29.28
N ASP A 34 8.66 -1.36 -30.47
CA ASP A 34 7.84 -1.24 -31.69
C ASP A 34 6.88 -2.43 -31.88
N ALA A 35 6.79 -3.34 -30.90
CA ALA A 35 5.94 -4.51 -30.93
C ALA A 35 5.13 -4.66 -29.63
N PRO A 36 3.95 -5.30 -29.66
CA PRO A 36 3.17 -5.59 -28.46
C PRO A 36 3.95 -6.46 -27.47
N ALA A 37 3.71 -6.21 -26.19
CA ALA A 37 4.33 -6.93 -25.09
C ALA A 37 3.29 -7.32 -24.03
N THR A 38 3.49 -8.48 -23.43
CA THR A 38 2.80 -8.88 -22.22
C THR A 38 3.82 -9.01 -21.10
N ARG A 39 3.53 -8.39 -19.96
CA ARG A 39 4.37 -8.41 -18.76
C ARG A 39 3.52 -8.75 -17.55
N SER A 40 4.18 -9.14 -16.46
CA SER A 40 3.55 -9.38 -15.18
C SER A 40 4.19 -8.48 -14.13
N LEU A 41 3.38 -7.79 -13.35
CA LEU A 41 3.79 -7.10 -12.14
C LEU A 41 3.52 -8.00 -10.94
N GLU A 42 4.51 -8.16 -10.08
CA GLU A 42 4.40 -8.95 -8.86
C GLU A 42 4.74 -8.12 -7.62
N LEU A 43 3.91 -8.18 -6.59
CA LEU A 43 4.16 -7.60 -5.27
C LEU A 43 3.55 -8.50 -4.19
N GLY A 44 4.33 -8.92 -3.20
CA GLY A 44 3.81 -9.65 -2.04
C GLY A 44 3.09 -10.96 -2.40
N GLY A 45 3.51 -11.65 -3.46
CA GLY A 45 2.86 -12.86 -3.98
C GLY A 45 1.61 -12.60 -4.83
N VAL A 46 1.16 -11.35 -4.96
CA VAL A 46 0.09 -10.98 -5.89
C VAL A 46 0.70 -10.66 -7.24
N THR A 47 0.19 -11.30 -8.29
CA THR A 47 0.58 -11.04 -9.68
C THR A 47 -0.56 -10.38 -10.46
N ARG A 48 -0.22 -9.42 -11.31
CA ARG A 48 -1.11 -8.78 -12.31
C ARG A 48 -0.46 -8.81 -13.67
N GLN A 49 -1.24 -9.10 -14.71
CA GLN A 49 -0.75 -9.09 -16.08
C GLN A 49 -1.04 -7.73 -16.70
N VAL A 50 -0.06 -7.20 -17.42
CA VAL A 50 -0.15 -5.96 -18.20
C VAL A 50 0.01 -6.32 -19.66
N GLN A 51 -0.93 -5.89 -20.49
CA GLN A 51 -0.84 -5.97 -21.94
C GLN A 51 -0.61 -4.57 -22.49
N LEU A 52 0.39 -4.43 -23.35
CA LEU A 52 0.82 -3.16 -23.92
C LEU A 52 0.99 -3.35 -25.41
N ASP A 53 0.36 -2.50 -26.23
CA ASP A 53 0.73 -2.39 -27.63
C ASP A 53 2.13 -1.73 -27.77
N ALA A 54 2.59 -1.57 -29.01
CA ALA A 54 3.82 -0.84 -29.29
C ALA A 54 3.70 0.62 -28.83
N GLY A 55 4.68 1.11 -28.06
CA GLY A 55 4.69 2.49 -27.55
C GLY A 55 3.71 2.81 -26.41
N ASP A 56 2.94 1.82 -25.96
CA ASP A 56 1.77 2.03 -25.09
C ASP A 56 2.13 2.26 -23.62
N VAL A 57 1.17 2.78 -22.85
CA VAL A 57 1.28 2.97 -21.39
C VAL A 57 0.07 2.35 -20.71
N ALA A 58 0.30 1.55 -19.67
CA ALA A 58 -0.74 0.90 -18.89
C ALA A 58 -0.48 1.02 -17.40
N THR A 59 -1.53 0.85 -16.61
CA THR A 59 -1.47 0.92 -15.15
C THR A 59 -2.08 -0.33 -14.53
N GLU A 60 -1.48 -0.81 -13.45
CA GLU A 60 -2.05 -1.86 -12.62
C GLU A 60 -1.99 -1.49 -11.15
N THR A 61 -2.96 -1.97 -10.39
CA THR A 61 -3.03 -1.74 -8.94
C THR A 61 -2.81 -3.03 -8.18
N LEU A 62 -1.85 -3.01 -7.26
CA LEU A 62 -1.52 -4.13 -6.39
C LEU A 62 -1.72 -3.71 -4.91
N PRO A 63 -2.22 -4.62 -4.05
CA PRO A 63 -2.23 -4.39 -2.62
C PRO A 63 -0.79 -4.38 -2.10
N VAL A 64 -0.50 -3.46 -1.17
CA VAL A 64 0.81 -3.34 -0.53
C VAL A 64 0.80 -4.18 0.75
N PRO A 65 1.65 -5.20 0.87
CA PRO A 65 1.78 -5.97 2.10
C PRO A 65 2.37 -5.11 3.24
N THR A 66 2.11 -5.51 4.48
CA THR A 66 2.76 -4.91 5.66
C THR A 66 4.28 -5.01 5.54
N GLY A 67 4.98 -3.97 6.00
CA GLY A 67 6.43 -3.82 5.79
C GLY A 67 6.81 -3.40 4.36
N GLY A 68 5.86 -3.35 3.44
CA GLY A 68 6.10 -3.05 2.04
C GLY A 68 6.71 -4.23 1.27
N GLY A 69 7.45 -3.95 0.21
CA GLY A 69 8.08 -4.98 -0.58
C GLY A 69 8.70 -4.48 -1.88
N ARG A 70 8.98 -5.43 -2.76
CA ARG A 70 9.55 -5.18 -4.08
C ARG A 70 8.52 -5.51 -5.14
N ILE A 71 8.21 -4.52 -5.97
CA ILE A 71 7.50 -4.73 -7.23
C ILE A 71 8.53 -5.17 -8.27
N SER A 72 8.26 -6.28 -8.95
CA SER A 72 9.07 -6.76 -10.07
C SER A 72 8.22 -6.89 -11.34
N LEU A 73 8.78 -6.40 -12.44
CA LEU A 73 8.26 -6.62 -13.79
C LEU A 73 8.89 -7.90 -14.36
N SER A 74 8.07 -8.79 -14.93
CA SER A 74 8.53 -10.05 -15.53
C SER A 74 9.25 -9.80 -16.86
N GLN A 75 10.13 -10.73 -17.25
CA GLN A 75 10.95 -10.64 -18.47
C GLN A 75 11.82 -9.38 -18.51
N GLY A 76 13.08 -9.52 -18.07
CA GLY A 76 14.04 -8.42 -18.14
C GLY A 76 14.41 -8.04 -19.58
N ASP A 77 14.92 -6.83 -19.73
CA ASP A 77 15.45 -6.24 -20.95
C ASP A 77 16.86 -5.66 -20.71
N ASP A 78 17.36 -4.90 -21.68
CA ASP A 78 18.69 -4.29 -21.60
C ASP A 78 18.75 -3.11 -20.62
N LEU A 79 17.63 -2.72 -19.98
CA LEU A 79 17.54 -1.67 -18.97
C LEU A 79 16.96 -2.20 -17.64
N PRO A 80 17.64 -3.10 -16.92
CA PRO A 80 17.08 -3.75 -15.72
C PRO A 80 16.73 -2.81 -14.55
N THR A 81 17.10 -1.53 -14.62
CA THR A 81 16.89 -0.55 -13.55
C THR A 81 15.41 -0.16 -13.38
N ASP A 82 14.63 -0.15 -14.45
CA ASP A 82 13.19 0.17 -14.40
C ASP A 82 12.29 -1.08 -14.33
N ASN A 83 12.88 -2.27 -14.21
CA ASN A 83 12.17 -3.53 -13.97
C ASN A 83 11.85 -3.77 -12.49
N THR A 84 12.33 -2.92 -11.59
CA THR A 84 12.16 -3.07 -10.14
C THR A 84 11.78 -1.75 -9.48
N LEU A 85 10.81 -1.81 -8.58
CA LEU A 85 10.41 -0.68 -7.74
C LEU A 85 10.24 -1.13 -6.28
N TYR A 86 10.82 -0.40 -5.34
CA TYR A 86 10.65 -0.65 -3.91
C TYR A 86 9.50 0.17 -3.35
N VAL A 87 8.68 -0.49 -2.54
CA VAL A 87 7.57 0.10 -1.80
C VAL A 87 7.84 -0.11 -0.33
N ALA A 88 7.80 0.97 0.46
CA ALA A 88 7.83 0.89 1.91
C ALA A 88 6.42 1.06 2.46
N ALA A 89 6.05 0.23 3.43
CA ALA A 89 4.83 0.37 4.20
C ALA A 89 5.11 0.04 5.67
N PRO A 90 4.31 0.54 6.62
CA PRO A 90 4.42 0.18 8.03
C PRO A 90 4.31 -1.34 8.25
N GLU A 91 5.00 -1.87 9.27
CA GLU A 91 4.91 -3.28 9.67
C GLU A 91 3.54 -3.64 10.26
N ASP A 92 2.88 -2.65 10.87
CA ASP A 92 1.48 -2.73 11.28
C ASP A 92 0.64 -1.76 10.45
N ALA A 93 -0.35 -2.29 9.74
CA ALA A 93 -1.27 -1.49 8.94
C ALA A 93 -2.45 -0.96 9.76
N SER A 94 -2.59 -1.41 11.00
CA SER A 94 -3.66 -0.99 11.90
C SER A 94 -3.18 0.03 12.93
N VAL A 95 -4.07 0.95 13.27
CA VAL A 95 -3.95 1.87 14.39
C VAL A 95 -4.78 1.27 15.52
N ASP A 96 -4.12 0.90 16.61
CA ASP A 96 -4.79 0.35 17.79
C ASP A 96 -5.42 1.50 18.60
N VAL A 97 -6.76 1.56 18.61
CA VAL A 97 -7.52 2.64 19.26
C VAL A 97 -8.29 2.09 20.46
N LEU A 98 -8.05 2.68 21.63
CA LEU A 98 -8.87 2.43 22.82
C LEU A 98 -9.84 3.60 23.05
N VAL A 99 -11.14 3.32 23.07
CA VAL A 99 -12.16 4.26 23.56
C VAL A 99 -12.52 3.90 24.99
N LEU A 100 -12.17 4.76 25.94
CA LEU A 100 -12.58 4.66 27.34
C LEU A 100 -13.85 5.48 27.57
N THR A 101 -14.90 4.81 28.03
CA THR A 101 -16.20 5.45 28.24
C THR A 101 -16.99 4.82 29.38
N THR A 102 -17.66 5.64 30.18
CA THR A 102 -18.68 5.17 31.12
C THR A 102 -20.08 5.12 30.50
N ASP A 103 -20.29 5.83 29.39
CA ASP A 103 -21.54 5.91 28.63
C ASP A 103 -21.22 5.99 27.12
N GLU A 104 -21.35 4.85 26.43
CA GLU A 104 -20.86 4.69 25.07
C GLU A 104 -21.53 5.66 24.08
N ASN A 105 -20.72 6.45 23.36
CA ASN A 105 -21.20 7.21 22.22
C ASN A 105 -21.17 6.32 20.97
N GLN A 106 -22.32 5.73 20.64
CA GLN A 106 -22.47 4.82 19.50
C GLN A 106 -22.05 5.44 18.15
N PHE A 107 -22.20 6.76 17.98
CA PHE A 107 -21.79 7.43 16.74
C PHE A 107 -20.27 7.46 16.59
N LEU A 108 -19.55 7.72 17.69
CA LEU A 108 -18.10 7.72 17.71
C LEU A 108 -17.55 6.31 17.46
N THR A 109 -18.04 5.31 18.19
CA THR A 109 -17.56 3.92 18.06
C THR A 109 -17.86 3.36 16.67
N THR A 110 -19.04 3.64 16.12
CA THR A 110 -19.38 3.27 14.74
C THR A 110 -18.50 3.97 13.71
N ALA A 111 -18.25 5.29 13.86
CA ALA A 111 -17.40 6.03 12.94
C ALA A 111 -15.96 5.50 12.91
N LEU A 112 -15.43 5.08 14.07
CA LEU A 112 -14.11 4.47 14.17
C LEU A 112 -14.09 3.03 13.64
N SER A 113 -15.12 2.22 13.91
CA SER A 113 -15.15 0.80 13.52
C SER A 113 -15.25 0.57 12.01
N VAL A 114 -15.70 1.58 11.25
CA VAL A 114 -15.79 1.48 9.78
C VAL A 114 -14.51 1.88 9.07
N ILE A 115 -13.50 2.39 9.79
CA ILE A 115 -12.19 2.72 9.22
C ILE A 115 -11.40 1.40 9.14
N PRO A 116 -11.06 0.88 7.95
CA PRO A 116 -10.39 -0.41 7.80
C PRO A 116 -9.06 -0.51 8.55
N GLU A 117 -8.35 0.61 8.67
CA GLU A 117 -7.07 0.72 9.36
C GLU A 117 -7.21 0.88 10.88
N VAL A 118 -8.40 0.86 11.47
CA VAL A 118 -8.59 1.02 12.92
C VAL A 118 -8.95 -0.31 13.58
N SER A 119 -8.12 -0.71 14.54
CA SER A 119 -8.38 -1.80 15.48
C SER A 119 -9.00 -1.20 16.75
N LEU A 120 -10.33 -1.16 16.81
CA LEU A 120 -11.06 -0.49 17.89
C LEU A 120 -11.31 -1.43 19.08
N THR A 121 -10.88 -1.00 20.26
CA THR A 121 -11.30 -1.53 21.56
C THR A 121 -12.13 -0.49 22.30
N VAL A 122 -13.29 -0.88 22.83
CA VAL A 122 -14.11 -0.03 23.72
C VAL A 122 -14.09 -0.65 25.10
N ASP A 123 -13.75 0.13 26.13
CA ASP A 123 -13.64 -0.35 27.51
C ASP A 123 -14.19 0.68 28.52
N ASN A 124 -14.59 0.21 29.71
CA ASN A 124 -15.21 1.03 30.75
C ASN A 124 -14.29 1.12 31.99
N PRO A 125 -14.02 2.33 32.53
CA PRO A 125 -13.27 2.48 33.77
C PRO A 125 -13.92 1.82 35.01
N PRO A 126 -13.13 1.39 36.02
CA PRO A 126 -11.66 1.48 36.09
C PRO A 126 -10.99 0.34 35.31
N THR A 127 -10.10 0.71 34.38
CA THR A 127 -9.30 -0.23 33.58
C THR A 127 -7.89 0.33 33.45
N THR A 128 -6.89 -0.53 33.29
CA THR A 128 -5.50 -0.09 33.17
C THR A 128 -5.21 0.28 31.71
N VAL A 129 -4.83 1.53 31.48
CA VAL A 129 -4.40 1.99 30.17
C VAL A 129 -3.02 1.43 29.86
N SER A 130 -2.96 0.50 28.91
CA SER A 130 -1.71 -0.09 28.44
C SER A 130 -1.11 0.72 27.30
N ARG A 131 0.22 0.73 27.19
CA ARG A 131 0.97 1.34 26.07
C ARG A 131 0.85 0.55 24.75
N LYS A 132 0.00 -0.47 24.70
CA LYS A 132 -0.26 -1.26 23.50
C LYS A 132 -1.15 -0.57 22.47
N TYR A 133 -1.80 0.54 22.85
CA TYR A 133 -2.65 1.32 21.95
C TYR A 133 -1.90 2.54 21.44
N ASP A 134 -2.03 2.84 20.16
CA ASP A 134 -1.46 4.03 19.53
C ASP A 134 -2.24 5.30 19.90
N VAL A 135 -3.56 5.16 20.05
CA VAL A 135 -4.47 6.26 20.37
C VAL A 135 -5.42 5.84 21.49
N ILE A 136 -5.58 6.71 22.48
CA ILE A 136 -6.55 6.54 23.57
C ILE A 136 -7.51 7.73 23.54
N ILE A 137 -8.81 7.45 23.44
CA ILE A 137 -9.88 8.43 23.39
C ILE A 137 -10.73 8.29 24.65
N TYR A 138 -10.82 9.35 25.45
CA TYR A 138 -11.74 9.43 26.57
C TYR A 138 -13.04 10.09 26.10
N SER A 139 -14.15 9.36 26.14
CA SER A 139 -15.47 9.85 25.74
C SER A 139 -16.46 9.63 26.87
N ASN A 140 -17.29 10.63 27.19
CA ASN A 140 -18.34 10.52 28.20
C ASN A 140 -17.90 9.82 29.50
N VAL A 141 -16.71 10.17 30.00
CA VAL A 141 -16.15 9.56 31.22
C VAL A 141 -16.52 10.40 32.43
N THR A 142 -17.07 9.77 33.47
CA THR A 142 -17.23 10.40 34.77
C THR A 142 -15.85 10.60 35.43
N PRO A 143 -15.41 11.84 35.74
CA PRO A 143 -14.05 12.12 36.24
C PRO A 143 -13.65 11.34 37.49
N ASP A 144 -14.63 11.03 38.35
CA ASP A 144 -14.42 10.32 39.63
C ASP A 144 -14.18 8.81 39.45
N ARG A 145 -14.23 8.29 38.21
CA ARG A 145 -14.11 6.87 37.88
C ARG A 145 -12.90 6.52 37.00
N LEU A 146 -12.05 7.50 36.67
CA LEU A 146 -10.82 7.29 35.91
C LEU A 146 -9.73 6.57 36.72
#